data_AF-A0A6C0EM68-F1
#
_entry.id   AF-A0A6C0EM68-F1
#
_cell.length_a   1.000
_cell.length_b   1.000
_cell.length_c   1.000
_cell.angle_alpha   90.00
_cell.angle_beta   90.00
_cell.angle_gamma   90.00
#
_symmetry.space_group_name_H-M   'P 1'
#
loop_
_entity.id
_entity.type
_entity.pdbx_description
1 polymer ?
#
loop_
_entity_poly.entity_id
_entity_poly.type
_entity_poly.pdbx_seq_one_letter_code
_entity_poly.pdbx_strand_id
1 'polypeptide(L)'
;MVLTQICPPALIYLIFSITQVSVDTVQGSYNTALVKIWVAFVFTVLLNYLCMSGLDVVSWLIVFIPFILMTVIVSMLLFMFGLDPTTGKLAVAYDKTANEQPDVRTRAREDRRRRHKLDRFSNEQYARWRKYNEAQGINTGYDQSNISTDQKKVLDDAVSARAGLECDPLHSDCPKKAISQVTI
;
A
#
# COMPACT_ATOMS: atom_id res chain seq x y z
N MET A 1 -3.90 -49.78 -31.03
CA MET A 1 -2.79 -49.65 -32.00
C MET A 1 -2.86 -48.30 -32.74
N VAL A 2 -2.92 -47.20 -31.98
CA VAL A 2 -3.04 -45.82 -32.55
C VAL A 2 -1.75 -45.02 -32.30
N LEU A 3 -1.03 -45.33 -31.21
CA LEU A 3 0.25 -44.72 -30.85
C LEU A 3 1.44 -45.16 -31.73
N THR A 4 1.32 -46.28 -32.46
CA THR A 4 2.37 -46.74 -33.41
C THR A 4 2.34 -46.01 -34.75
N GLN A 5 1.31 -45.20 -35.01
CA GLN A 5 1.13 -44.41 -36.22
C GLN A 5 1.37 -42.91 -35.99
N ILE A 6 1.61 -42.49 -34.74
CA ILE A 6 1.88 -41.10 -34.41
C ILE A 6 3.39 -40.87 -34.49
N CYS A 7 3.78 -39.88 -35.28
CA CYS A 7 5.18 -39.59 -35.47
C CYS A 7 5.83 -38.96 -34.23
N PRO A 8 7.12 -39.24 -33.98
CA PRO A 8 7.85 -38.70 -32.84
C PRO A 8 7.71 -37.17 -32.65
N PRO A 9 7.86 -36.32 -33.69
CA PRO A 9 7.71 -34.87 -33.52
C PRO A 9 6.27 -34.44 -33.20
N ALA A 10 5.25 -35.13 -33.71
CA ALA A 10 3.84 -34.82 -33.42
C ALA A 10 3.48 -35.17 -31.97
N LEU A 11 3.99 -36.28 -31.45
CA LEU A 11 3.78 -36.70 -30.06
C LEU A 11 4.41 -35.72 -29.06
N ILE A 12 5.64 -35.29 -29.31
CA ILE A 12 6.33 -34.31 -28.45
C ILE A 12 5.58 -32.97 -28.46
N TYR A 13 5.16 -32.50 -29.64
CA TYR A 13 4.38 -31.27 -29.76
C TYR A 13 3.06 -31.34 -28.99
N LEU A 14 2.35 -32.47 -29.07
CA LEU A 14 1.10 -32.68 -28.34
C LEU A 14 1.31 -32.54 -26.83
N ILE A 15 2.29 -33.23 -26.25
CA ILE A 15 2.57 -33.17 -24.80
C ILE A 15 2.98 -31.74 -24.37
N PHE A 16 3.85 -31.10 -25.16
CA PHE A 16 4.30 -29.74 -24.90
C PHE A 16 3.14 -28.74 -24.93
N SER A 17 2.27 -28.84 -25.94
CA SER A 17 1.10 -27.97 -26.08
C SER A 17 0.11 -28.14 -24.92
N ILE A 18 -0.13 -29.38 -24.45
CA ILE A 18 -0.99 -29.63 -23.29
C ILE A 18 -0.42 -28.95 -22.04
N THR A 19 0.90 -29.05 -21.84
CA THR A 19 1.56 -28.44 -20.68
C THR A 19 1.45 -26.92 -20.74
N GLN A 20 1.70 -26.31 -21.90
CA GLN A 20 1.55 -24.86 -22.08
C GLN A 20 0.12 -24.40 -21.81
N VAL A 21 -0.86 -25.04 -22.44
CA VAL A 21 -2.29 -24.74 -22.23
C VAL A 21 -2.67 -24.87 -20.75
N SER A 22 -2.13 -25.87 -20.05
CA SER A 22 -2.37 -26.05 -18.62
C SER A 22 -1.84 -24.87 -17.80
N VAL A 23 -0.62 -24.38 -18.12
CA VAL A 23 -0.02 -23.20 -17.48
C VAL A 23 -0.84 -21.93 -17.78
N ASP A 24 -1.32 -21.75 -19.01
CA ASP A 24 -2.16 -20.59 -19.36
C ASP A 24 -3.53 -20.65 -18.67
N THR A 25 -4.04 -21.86 -18.43
CA THR A 25 -5.33 -22.08 -17.75
C THR A 25 -5.23 -21.71 -16.26
N VAL A 26 -4.13 -22.06 -15.56
CA VAL A 26 -3.93 -21.66 -14.16
C VAL A 26 -3.72 -20.15 -13.97
N GLN A 27 -3.32 -19.42 -15.03
CA GLN A 27 -3.24 -17.95 -14.99
C GLN A 27 -4.61 -17.26 -15.22
N GLY A 28 -5.70 -18.02 -15.38
CA GLY A 28 -7.06 -17.49 -15.50
C GLY A 28 -7.41 -16.89 -16.87
N SER A 29 -6.52 -17.01 -17.87
CA SER A 29 -6.72 -16.49 -19.22
C SER A 29 -7.41 -17.51 -20.14
N TYR A 30 -8.66 -17.88 -19.81
CA TYR A 30 -9.41 -18.93 -20.51
C TYR A 30 -9.59 -18.66 -22.01
N ASN A 31 -9.80 -17.40 -22.41
CA ASN A 31 -9.94 -17.03 -23.82
C ASN A 31 -8.69 -17.37 -24.64
N THR A 32 -7.51 -17.12 -24.05
CA THR A 32 -6.23 -17.44 -24.67
C THR A 32 -5.97 -18.94 -24.68
N ALA A 33 -6.36 -19.65 -23.62
CA ALA A 33 -6.23 -21.11 -23.54
C ALA A 33 -7.06 -21.82 -24.62
N LEU A 34 -8.29 -21.38 -24.89
CA LEU A 34 -9.14 -21.95 -25.94
C LEU A 34 -8.53 -21.81 -27.34
N VAL A 35 -7.97 -20.63 -27.65
CA VAL A 35 -7.26 -20.42 -28.93
C VAL A 35 -6.05 -21.33 -29.03
N LYS A 36 -5.26 -21.47 -27.95
CA LYS A 36 -4.09 -22.35 -27.92
C LYS A 36 -4.46 -23.84 -28.08
N ILE A 37 -5.59 -24.29 -27.54
CA ILE A 37 -6.11 -25.65 -27.76
C ILE A 37 -6.45 -25.88 -29.22
N TRP A 38 -7.16 -24.95 -29.86
CA TRP A 38 -7.52 -25.06 -31.27
C TRP A 38 -6.28 -25.08 -32.17
N VAL A 39 -5.35 -24.16 -31.92
CA VAL A 39 -4.07 -24.09 -32.65
C VAL A 39 -3.27 -25.38 -32.46
N ALA A 40 -3.16 -25.89 -31.23
CA ALA A 40 -2.46 -27.14 -30.94
C ALA A 40 -3.07 -28.33 -31.68
N PHE A 41 -4.40 -28.42 -31.77
CA PHE A 41 -5.09 -29.46 -32.52
C PHE A 41 -4.76 -29.39 -34.02
N VAL A 42 -4.84 -28.21 -34.63
CA VAL A 42 -4.52 -28.01 -36.05
C VAL A 42 -3.07 -28.37 -36.36
N PHE A 43 -2.12 -27.90 -35.53
CA PHE A 43 -0.70 -28.23 -35.71
C PHE A 43 -0.43 -29.73 -35.53
N THR A 44 -1.09 -30.38 -34.59
CA THR A 44 -0.93 -31.83 -34.37
C THR A 44 -1.39 -32.62 -35.60
N VAL A 45 -2.55 -32.28 -36.19
CA VAL A 45 -3.04 -32.91 -37.42
C VAL A 45 -2.10 -32.65 -38.59
N LEU A 46 -1.61 -31.41 -38.71
CA LEU A 46 -0.67 -31.01 -39.76
C LEU A 46 0.64 -31.82 -39.67
N LEU A 47 1.26 -31.89 -38.48
CA LEU A 47 2.51 -32.64 -38.26
C LEU A 47 2.34 -34.14 -38.53
N ASN A 48 1.17 -34.70 -38.19
CA ASN A 48 0.85 -36.09 -38.51
C ASN A 48 0.81 -36.34 -40.03
N TYR A 49 0.18 -35.44 -40.80
CA TYR A 49 0.12 -35.54 -42.26
C TYR A 49 1.49 -35.38 -42.93
N LEU A 50 2.30 -34.39 -42.49
CA LEU A 50 3.64 -34.16 -43.02
C LEU A 50 4.56 -35.37 -42.78
N CYS A 51 4.44 -35.99 -41.62
CA CYS A 51 5.25 -37.15 -41.31
C CYS A 51 4.84 -38.40 -42.10
N MET A 52 3.54 -38.64 -42.32
CA MET A 52 3.10 -39.72 -43.23
C MET A 52 3.59 -39.53 -44.67
N SER A 53 3.90 -38.29 -45.06
CA SER A 53 4.48 -37.94 -46.36
C SER A 53 6.00 -38.15 -46.43
N GLY A 54 6.65 -38.59 -45.34
CA GLY A 54 8.10 -38.85 -45.28
C GLY A 54 8.96 -37.62 -44.96
N LEU A 55 8.36 -36.48 -44.58
CA LEU A 55 9.06 -35.22 -44.30
C LEU A 55 9.38 -35.06 -42.80
N ASP A 56 9.97 -36.08 -42.18
CA ASP A 56 10.28 -36.05 -40.73
C ASP A 56 11.22 -34.89 -40.35
N VAL A 57 12.18 -34.56 -41.24
CA VAL A 57 13.13 -33.44 -41.06
C VAL A 57 12.43 -32.08 -40.99
N VAL A 58 11.41 -31.86 -41.82
CA VAL A 58 10.65 -30.60 -41.83
C VAL A 58 9.80 -30.46 -40.57
N SER A 59 9.24 -31.57 -40.09
CA SER A 59 8.47 -31.63 -38.84
C SER A 59 9.31 -31.21 -37.63
N TRP A 60 10.57 -31.67 -37.57
CA TRP A 60 11.54 -31.28 -36.55
C TRP A 60 11.84 -29.77 -36.54
N LEU A 61 11.98 -29.17 -37.71
CA LEU A 61 12.22 -27.72 -37.84
C LEU A 61 11.05 -26.91 -37.24
N ILE A 62 9.81 -27.33 -37.51
CA ILE A 62 8.60 -26.64 -37.03
C ILE A 62 8.52 -26.66 -35.50
N VAL A 63 8.87 -27.79 -34.87
CA VAL A 63 8.91 -27.91 -33.39
C VAL A 63 10.02 -27.06 -32.78
N PHE A 64 11.11 -26.80 -33.52
CA PHE A 64 12.24 -26.02 -33.05
C PHE A 64 11.96 -24.51 -33.00
N ILE A 65 11.13 -23.99 -33.91
CA ILE A 65 10.75 -22.56 -34.00
C ILE A 65 10.16 -22.02 -32.69
N PRO A 66 9.12 -22.62 -32.08
CA PRO A 66 8.55 -22.11 -30.83
C PRO A 66 9.53 -22.21 -29.66
N PHE A 67 10.41 -23.22 -29.65
CA PHE A 67 11.42 -23.37 -28.60
C PHE A 67 12.47 -22.25 -28.65
N ILE A 68 12.96 -21.93 -29.85
CA ILE A 68 13.85 -20.78 -30.06
C ILE A 68 13.12 -19.48 -29.66
N LEU A 69 11.90 -19.26 -30.12
CA LEU A 69 11.18 -18.01 -29.84
C LEU A 69 10.92 -17.83 -28.34
N MET A 70 10.52 -18.89 -27.63
CA MET A 70 10.30 -18.84 -26.18
C MET A 70 11.60 -18.52 -25.44
N THR A 71 12.72 -19.14 -25.82
CA THR A 71 14.03 -18.87 -25.19
C THR A 71 14.55 -17.46 -25.50
N VAL A 72 14.36 -16.96 -26.73
CA VAL A 72 14.74 -15.60 -27.12
C VAL A 72 13.90 -14.55 -26.37
N ILE A 73 12.58 -14.71 -26.32
CA ILE A 73 11.72 -13.76 -25.61
C ILE A 73 12.04 -13.76 -24.10
N VAL A 74 12.18 -14.94 -23.49
CA VAL A 74 12.52 -15.05 -22.06
C VAL A 74 13.89 -14.44 -21.76
N SER A 75 14.91 -14.72 -22.58
CA SER A 75 16.25 -14.12 -22.42
C SER A 75 16.23 -12.60 -22.62
N MET A 76 15.46 -12.07 -23.58
CA MET A 76 15.27 -10.63 -23.77
C MET A 76 14.56 -9.99 -22.57
N LEU A 77 13.54 -10.64 -22.01
CA LEU A 77 12.87 -10.16 -20.79
C LEU A 77 13.83 -10.13 -19.60
N LEU A 78 14.62 -11.18 -19.41
CA LEU A 78 15.63 -11.25 -18.34
C LEU A 78 16.71 -10.18 -18.53
N PHE A 79 17.16 -9.96 -19.76
CA PHE A 79 18.13 -8.93 -20.10
C PHE A 79 17.58 -7.52 -19.85
N MET A 80 16.35 -7.23 -20.28
CA MET A 80 15.72 -5.93 -20.06
C MET A 80 15.40 -5.66 -18.58
N PHE A 81 15.05 -6.70 -17.82
CA PHE A 81 14.81 -6.57 -16.37
C PHE A 81 16.09 -6.66 -15.52
N GLY A 82 17.24 -6.96 -16.12
CA GLY A 82 18.52 -7.12 -15.41
C GLY A 82 18.52 -8.28 -14.41
N LEU A 83 17.67 -9.30 -14.62
CA LEU A 83 17.64 -10.50 -13.77
C LEU A 83 18.70 -11.50 -14.24
N ASP A 84 19.59 -11.89 -13.34
CA ASP A 84 20.57 -12.95 -13.58
C ASP A 84 19.83 -14.31 -13.58
N PRO A 85 19.75 -15.03 -14.71
CA PRO A 85 18.96 -16.27 -14.87
C PRO A 85 19.44 -17.43 -13.98
N THR A 86 20.58 -17.25 -13.30
CA THR A 86 21.25 -18.29 -12.51
C THR A 86 20.96 -18.23 -11.01
N THR A 87 20.53 -17.08 -10.47
CA THR A 87 20.38 -16.91 -9.01
C THR A 87 18.95 -16.70 -8.53
N GLY A 88 17.98 -16.48 -9.44
CA GLY A 88 16.57 -16.25 -9.09
C GLY A 88 16.37 -15.06 -8.12
N LYS A 89 17.43 -14.28 -7.90
CA LYS A 89 17.45 -13.10 -7.04
C LYS A 89 17.54 -11.92 -7.98
N LEU A 90 16.57 -11.03 -7.84
CA LEU A 90 16.59 -9.74 -8.51
C LEU A 90 17.92 -9.06 -8.18
N ALA A 91 18.85 -9.00 -9.14
CA ALA A 91 19.93 -8.02 -9.16
C ALA A 91 19.35 -6.66 -9.58
N VAL A 92 18.23 -6.29 -8.97
CA VAL A 92 17.93 -4.88 -8.82
C VAL A 92 19.08 -4.43 -7.94
N ALA A 93 20.02 -3.68 -8.54
CA ALA A 93 20.67 -2.60 -7.84
C ALA A 93 19.51 -1.75 -7.29
N TYR A 94 18.95 -2.22 -6.18
CA TYR A 94 17.96 -1.53 -5.41
C TYR A 94 18.82 -0.46 -4.81
N ASP A 95 18.90 0.64 -5.54
CA ASP A 95 19.07 1.94 -4.94
C ASP A 95 18.29 1.88 -3.64
N LYS A 96 19.02 2.02 -2.54
CA LYS A 96 18.52 1.91 -1.18
C LYS A 96 17.70 3.15 -0.88
N THR A 97 16.67 3.38 -1.69
CA THR A 97 15.50 4.18 -1.43
C THR A 97 14.30 3.24 -1.32
N ALA A 98 14.51 2.09 -0.65
CA ALA A 98 13.50 1.70 0.33
C ALA A 98 13.37 2.93 1.21
N ASN A 99 12.28 3.65 1.00
CA ASN A 99 11.52 4.17 2.12
C ASN A 99 11.26 2.94 2.99
N GLU A 100 12.26 2.56 3.78
CA GLU A 100 12.12 1.83 5.02
C GLU A 100 11.22 2.78 5.79
N GLN A 101 9.89 2.67 5.56
CA GLN A 101 8.93 3.38 6.36
C GLN A 101 9.30 2.90 7.75
N PRO A 102 9.86 3.77 8.61
CA PRO A 102 10.14 3.36 9.94
C PRO A 102 8.83 2.80 10.46
N ASP A 103 8.88 1.57 11.00
CA ASP A 103 7.76 0.95 11.69
C ASP A 103 7.00 2.07 12.40
N VAL A 104 5.68 2.08 12.31
CA VAL A 104 4.81 3.07 12.95
C VAL A 104 5.27 3.34 14.40
N ARG A 105 5.82 2.32 15.06
CA ARG A 105 6.47 2.40 16.39
C ARG A 105 7.72 3.29 16.42
N THR A 106 8.62 3.20 15.45
CA THR A 106 9.84 4.01 15.34
C THR A 106 9.51 5.48 15.06
N ARG A 107 8.58 5.77 14.13
CA ARG A 107 8.09 7.14 13.88
C ARG A 107 7.49 7.77 15.14
N ALA A 108 6.64 7.02 15.84
CA ALA A 108 6.03 7.49 17.09
C ALA A 108 7.06 7.76 18.20
N ARG A 109 8.16 7.01 18.26
CA ARG A 109 9.25 7.25 19.23
C ARG A 109 10.04 8.53 18.91
N GLU A 110 10.34 8.75 17.64
CA GLU A 110 11.04 9.97 17.21
C GLU A 110 10.19 11.23 17.42
N ASP A 111 8.90 11.17 17.09
CA ASP A 111 7.98 12.28 17.33
C ASP A 111 7.85 12.61 18.82
N ARG A 112 7.81 11.60 19.71
CA ARG A 112 7.86 11.85 21.16
C ARG A 112 9.15 12.52 21.59
N ARG A 113 10.30 12.07 21.06
CA ARG A 113 11.61 12.69 21.36
C ARG A 113 11.66 14.14 20.87
N ARG A 114 11.13 14.44 19.69
CA ARG A 114 11.07 15.80 19.14
C ARG A 114 10.18 16.70 20.00
N ARG A 115 8.97 16.25 20.37
CA ARG A 115 8.07 17.00 21.27
C ARG A 115 8.75 17.30 22.60
N HIS A 116 9.33 16.29 23.25
CA HIS A 116 10.03 16.48 24.52
C HIS A 116 11.21 17.47 24.44
N LYS A 117 11.89 17.54 23.29
CA LYS A 117 12.98 18.50 23.07
C LYS A 117 12.44 19.94 22.91
N LEU A 118 11.34 20.11 22.17
CA LEU A 118 10.66 21.40 22.06
C LEU A 118 10.16 21.89 23.42
N ASP A 119 9.52 21.03 24.20
CA ASP A 119 8.98 21.37 25.52
C ASP A 119 10.08 21.82 26.47
N ARG A 120 11.23 21.12 26.48
CA ARG A 120 12.40 21.52 27.27
C ARG A 120 12.91 22.90 26.86
N PHE A 121 13.05 23.17 25.56
CA PHE A 121 13.55 24.45 25.06
C PHE A 121 12.59 25.62 25.36
N SER A 122 11.28 25.39 25.20
CA SER A 122 10.24 26.35 25.55
C SER A 122 10.27 26.69 27.05
N ASN A 123 10.38 25.66 27.90
CA ASN A 123 10.47 25.86 29.35
C ASN A 123 11.74 26.62 29.75
N GLU A 124 12.88 26.38 29.09
CA GLU A 124 14.11 27.15 29.34
C GLU A 124 13.95 28.62 28.96
N GLN A 125 13.34 28.91 27.80
CA GLN A 125 13.04 30.30 27.41
C GLN A 125 12.09 30.96 28.39
N TYR A 126 11.01 30.27 28.80
CA TYR A 126 10.04 30.80 29.74
C TYR A 126 10.66 31.06 31.12
N ALA A 127 11.53 30.17 31.60
CA ALA A 127 12.26 30.37 32.85
C ALA A 127 13.22 31.57 32.77
N ARG A 128 13.90 31.77 31.63
CA ARG A 128 14.77 32.93 31.40
C ARG A 128 13.96 34.22 31.34
N TRP A 129 12.84 34.23 30.63
CA TRP A 129 11.93 35.37 30.57
C TRP A 129 11.37 35.72 31.96
N ARG A 130 10.96 34.72 32.75
CA ARG A 130 10.49 34.92 34.13
C ARG A 130 11.55 35.60 34.99
N LYS A 131 12.80 35.12 34.94
CA LYS A 131 13.92 35.72 35.70
C LYS A 131 14.17 37.18 35.32
N TYR A 132 14.04 37.53 34.03
CA TYR A 132 14.19 38.91 33.58
C TYR A 132 13.08 39.81 34.15
N ASN A 133 11.83 39.36 34.08
CA ASN A 133 10.70 40.15 34.57
C ASN A 133 10.70 40.31 36.09
N GLU A 134 11.08 39.25 36.82
CA GLU A 134 11.23 39.29 38.27
C GLU A 134 12.31 40.30 38.69
N ALA A 135 13.45 40.34 37.98
CA ALA A 135 14.50 41.34 38.21
C ALA A 135 14.07 42.77 37.88
N GLN A 136 13.10 42.94 36.98
CA GLN A 136 12.53 44.24 36.58
C GLN A 136 11.28 44.64 37.41
N GLY A 137 10.86 43.80 38.37
CA GLY A 137 9.66 44.06 39.17
C GLY A 137 8.34 44.00 38.39
N ILE A 138 8.34 43.35 37.21
CA ILE A 138 7.16 43.22 36.35
C ILE A 138 6.34 42.00 36.80
N ASN A 139 5.22 42.23 37.49
CA ASN A 139 4.27 41.18 37.86
C ASN A 139 3.53 40.68 36.61
N THR A 140 3.80 39.44 36.18
CA THR A 140 3.14 38.82 35.00
C THR A 140 2.05 37.83 35.36
N GLY A 141 1.53 37.90 36.59
CA GLY A 141 0.29 37.21 36.96
C GLY A 141 -0.89 38.06 36.50
N TYR A 142 -1.93 37.43 35.95
CA TYR A 142 -3.25 38.06 35.93
C TYR A 142 -3.66 38.29 37.38
N ASP A 143 -3.41 39.49 37.87
CA ASP A 143 -3.89 39.92 39.16
C ASP A 143 -5.40 40.13 39.03
N GLN A 144 -6.17 39.36 39.78
CA GLN A 144 -7.63 39.44 39.80
C GLN A 144 -8.10 40.46 40.85
N SER A 145 -7.17 41.14 41.54
CA SER A 145 -7.45 42.10 42.62
C SER A 145 -8.01 43.45 42.15
N ASN A 146 -7.98 43.73 40.84
CA ASN A 146 -8.42 44.98 40.21
C ASN A 146 -9.74 44.85 39.43
N ILE A 147 -10.44 43.71 39.50
CA ILE A 147 -11.80 43.59 38.98
C ILE A 147 -12.79 43.98 40.09
N SER A 148 -13.47 45.11 39.89
CA SER A 148 -14.61 45.52 40.74
C SER A 148 -15.65 44.41 40.78
N THR A 149 -16.21 44.15 41.97
CA THR A 149 -17.21 43.10 42.22
C THR A 149 -18.39 43.16 41.26
N ASP A 150 -18.76 44.36 40.82
CA ASP A 150 -19.85 44.58 39.87
C ASP A 150 -19.51 44.03 38.47
N GLN A 151 -18.26 44.20 38.03
CA GLN A 151 -17.83 43.73 36.71
C GLN A 151 -17.67 42.20 36.70
N LYS A 152 -17.32 41.61 37.84
CA LYS A 152 -17.29 40.15 38.01
C LYS A 152 -18.70 39.55 37.91
N LYS A 153 -19.67 40.18 38.59
CA LYS A 153 -21.07 39.76 38.55
C LYS A 153 -21.66 39.81 37.15
N VAL A 154 -21.40 40.87 36.37
CA VAL A 154 -21.88 40.99 34.99
C VAL A 154 -21.27 39.93 34.08
N LEU A 155 -20.01 39.56 34.31
CA LEU A 155 -19.33 38.52 33.54
C LEU A 155 -19.91 37.14 33.86
N ASP A 156 -20.13 36.84 35.13
CA ASP A 156 -20.70 35.56 35.57
C ASP A 156 -22.17 35.42 35.12
N ASP A 157 -22.96 36.49 35.20
CA ASP A 157 -24.34 36.56 34.67
C ASP A 157 -24.38 36.34 33.14
N ALA A 158 -23.43 36.89 32.39
CA ALA A 158 -23.33 36.71 30.94
C ALA A 158 -22.90 35.29 30.54
N VAL A 159 -22.03 34.66 31.32
CA VAL A 159 -21.62 33.26 31.12
C VAL A 159 -22.76 32.30 31.44
N SER A 160 -23.51 32.55 32.52
CA SER A 160 -24.66 31.76 32.95
C SER A 160 -25.81 31.80 31.92
N ALA A 161 -26.14 32.99 31.41
CA ALA A 161 -27.16 33.17 30.37
C ALA A 161 -26.81 32.44 29.06
N ARG A 162 -25.52 32.37 28.71
CA ARG A 162 -25.03 31.66 27.52
C ARG A 162 -25.00 30.14 27.70
N ALA A 163 -24.88 29.66 28.94
CA ALA A 163 -24.89 28.24 29.27
C ALA A 163 -26.31 27.66 29.50
N GLY A 164 -27.35 28.51 29.54
CA GLY A 164 -28.75 28.08 29.68
C GLY A 164 -29.07 27.49 31.05
N LEU A 165 -28.36 27.91 32.10
CA LEU A 165 -28.51 27.45 33.48
C LEU A 165 -28.95 28.64 34.34
N GLU A 166 -29.92 28.42 35.24
CA GLU A 166 -30.48 29.48 36.10
C GLU A 166 -29.66 29.67 37.41
N CYS A 167 -28.47 29.05 37.51
CA CYS A 167 -27.61 29.14 38.69
C CYS A 167 -26.12 28.83 38.38
N ASP A 168 -25.25 29.28 39.29
CA ASP A 168 -23.80 29.18 39.24
C ASP A 168 -23.29 27.73 39.16
N PRO A 169 -22.45 27.35 38.17
CA PRO A 169 -22.00 25.97 37.96
C PRO A 169 -21.01 25.45 39.02
N LEU A 170 -20.59 26.28 39.98
CA LEU A 170 -19.71 25.88 41.09
C LEU A 170 -20.48 25.39 42.33
N HIS A 171 -21.82 25.51 42.36
CA HIS A 171 -22.64 25.03 43.46
C HIS A 171 -23.19 23.63 43.14
N SER A 172 -22.96 22.67 44.03
CA SER A 172 -23.11 21.23 43.76
C SER A 172 -24.54 20.70 43.67
N ASP A 173 -25.56 21.53 43.83
CA ASP A 173 -26.98 21.14 43.78
C ASP A 173 -27.80 22.11 42.90
N CYS A 174 -27.58 22.10 41.57
CA CYS A 174 -28.53 22.74 40.65
C CYS A 174 -29.18 21.75 39.66
N PRO A 175 -30.53 21.68 39.61
CA PRO A 175 -31.24 20.77 38.72
C PRO A 175 -31.22 21.29 37.27
N LYS A 176 -31.03 20.38 36.31
CA LYS A 176 -31.09 20.69 34.87
C LYS A 176 -32.54 20.96 34.44
N LYS A 177 -32.77 22.09 33.76
CA LYS A 177 -34.06 22.44 33.14
C LYS A 177 -34.34 21.49 31.96
N ALA A 178 -35.47 20.80 31.98
CA ALA A 178 -35.95 20.01 30.86
C ALA A 178 -36.25 20.95 29.69
N ILE A 179 -35.50 20.81 28.60
CA ILE A 179 -35.69 21.58 27.38
C ILE A 179 -36.94 21.03 26.69
N SER A 180 -38.05 21.75 26.79
CA SER A 180 -39.20 21.53 25.92
C SER A 180 -38.84 22.06 24.52
N GLN A 181 -38.99 21.18 23.54
CA GLN A 181 -38.84 21.41 22.12
C GLN A 181 -39.52 22.72 21.69
N VAL A 182 -38.84 23.53 20.88
CA VAL A 182 -39.49 24.52 20.02
C VAL A 182 -39.07 24.23 18.59
N THR A 183 -39.94 23.47 17.94
CA THR A 183 -40.16 23.45 16.50
C THR A 183 -40.72 24.80 16.07
N ILE A 184 -40.03 25.47 15.15
CA ILE A 184 -40.45 25.94 13.80
C ILE A 184 -39.30 26.80 13.27
#